data_AF-A0A9D2MTR6-F1
#
_entry.id   AF-A0A9D2MTR6-F1
#
_cell.length_a   1.000
_cell.length_b   1.000
_cell.length_c   1.000
_cell.angle_alpha   90.00
_cell.angle_beta   90.00
_cell.angle_gamma   90.00
#
_symmetry.space_group_name_H-M   'P 1'
#
loop_
_entity.id
_entity.type
_entity.pdbx_description
1 polymer ?
#
loop_
_entity_poly.entity_id
_entity_poly.type
_entity_poly.pdbx_seq_one_letter_code
_entity_poly.pdbx_strand_id
1 'polypeptide(L)'
;MVVSLKANRKRIVAFLLLAVIVVGACLLLQGREEEAAPPVSGGTNEERVAFLESFGWQVQTEPVETREVMIPAEFNDVYTAYNVMQQAQGFDLKPYAGEICTQYLYKIENHPNDPEVYATLLVYGDQIIGGDVASTQVDGFMHGFAPDSAHFGMPQESGTESSQAEATATPSPAAESSELSSDSSQVAQEEPAQTEGTQTPSVETEAAGEVLPEEAYPVD
;
A
#
# COMPACT_ATOMS: atom_id res chain seq x y z
N MET A 1 31.18 6.29 -57.37
CA MET A 1 32.47 6.72 -56.78
C MET A 1 33.04 5.55 -55.99
N VAL A 2 34.19 5.00 -56.39
CA VAL A 2 34.84 3.90 -55.68
C VAL A 2 35.87 4.55 -54.75
N VAL A 3 35.60 4.57 -53.45
CA VAL A 3 36.52 5.18 -52.48
C VAL A 3 37.67 4.21 -52.23
N SER A 4 38.79 4.40 -52.93
CA SER A 4 40.02 3.65 -52.64
C SER A 4 40.66 4.14 -51.35
N LEU A 5 40.34 3.48 -50.23
CA LEU A 5 41.04 3.66 -48.96
C LEU A 5 42.38 2.91 -49.04
N LYS A 6 43.47 3.62 -49.33
CA LYS A 6 44.84 3.09 -49.16
C LYS A 6 45.12 2.96 -47.67
N ALA A 7 44.75 1.79 -47.13
CA ALA A 7 44.74 1.53 -45.71
C ALA A 7 46.18 1.44 -45.17
N ASN A 8 46.59 2.45 -44.41
CA ASN A 8 47.83 2.40 -43.64
C ASN A 8 47.63 1.42 -42.48
N ARG A 9 48.53 0.43 -42.32
CA ARG A 9 48.45 -0.60 -41.26
C ARG A 9 48.17 -0.01 -39.87
N LYS A 10 48.74 1.17 -39.56
CA LYS A 10 48.48 1.93 -38.32
C LYS A 10 47.02 2.37 -38.16
N ARG A 11 46.34 2.76 -39.25
CA ARG A 11 44.92 3.13 -39.26
C ARG A 11 44.02 1.90 -39.12
N ILE A 12 44.37 0.78 -39.76
CA ILE A 12 43.62 -0.48 -39.60
C ILE A 12 43.65 -0.94 -38.14
N VAL A 13 44.82 -0.91 -37.51
CA VAL A 13 44.96 -1.29 -36.09
C VAL A 13 44.18 -0.34 -35.18
N ALA A 14 44.20 0.96 -35.46
CA ALA A 14 43.41 1.94 -34.69
C ALA A 14 41.89 1.71 -34.82
N PHE A 15 41.39 1.41 -36.02
CA PHE A 15 39.98 1.10 -36.23
C PHE A 15 39.54 -0.21 -35.57
N LEU A 16 40.38 -1.24 -35.58
CA LEU A 16 40.09 -2.50 -34.87
C LEU A 16 40.05 -2.30 -33.35
N LEU A 17 40.98 -1.52 -32.79
CA LEU A 17 40.95 -1.17 -31.37
C LEU A 17 39.69 -0.40 -31.00
N LEU A 18 39.30 0.58 -31.82
CA LEU A 18 38.08 1.34 -31.60
C LEU A 18 36.83 0.46 -31.71
N ALA A 19 36.78 -0.47 -32.66
CA ALA A 19 35.68 -1.42 -32.79
C ALA A 19 35.55 -2.33 -31.55
N VAL A 20 36.68 -2.81 -31.00
CA VAL A 20 36.67 -3.62 -29.76
C VAL A 20 36.17 -2.80 -28.56
N ILE A 21 36.58 -1.53 -28.45
CA ILE A 21 36.11 -0.64 -27.38
C ILE A 21 34.60 -0.38 -27.52
N VAL A 22 34.12 -0.14 -28.73
CA VAL A 22 32.70 0.09 -29.00
C VAL A 22 31.88 -1.16 -28.70
N VAL A 23 32.34 -2.34 -29.13
CA VAL A 23 31.67 -3.61 -28.80
C VAL A 23 31.71 -3.88 -27.30
N GLY A 24 32.83 -3.62 -26.62
CA GLY A 24 32.94 -3.74 -25.17
C GLY A 24 31.98 -2.79 -24.44
N ALA A 25 31.86 -1.53 -24.90
CA ALA A 25 30.91 -0.56 -24.36
C ALA A 25 29.46 -0.97 -24.64
N CYS A 26 29.14 -1.47 -25.82
CA CYS A 26 27.80 -1.98 -26.13
C CYS A 26 27.44 -3.19 -25.28
N LEU A 27 28.37 -4.12 -25.04
CA LEU A 27 28.15 -5.27 -24.16
C LEU A 27 27.99 -4.84 -22.70
N LEU A 28 28.75 -3.86 -22.23
CA LEU A 28 28.59 -3.29 -20.88
C LEU A 28 27.25 -2.56 -20.71
N LEU A 29 26.74 -1.89 -21.75
CA LEU A 29 25.44 -1.22 -21.72
C LEU A 29 24.27 -2.20 -21.81
N GLN A 30 24.45 -3.34 -22.50
CA GLN A 30 23.44 -4.40 -22.60
C GLN A 30 23.43 -5.32 -21.38
N GLY A 31 24.57 -5.45 -20.69
CA GLY A 31 24.75 -6.29 -19.50
C GLY A 31 24.42 -5.60 -18.17
N ARG A 32 23.85 -4.39 -18.20
CA ARG A 32 23.22 -3.82 -17.00
C ARG A 32 21.84 -4.47 -16.84
N GLU A 33 21.84 -5.77 -16.57
CA GLU A 33 20.72 -6.41 -15.89
C GLU A 33 20.58 -5.63 -14.59
N GLU A 34 19.49 -4.87 -14.51
CA GLU A 34 19.05 -4.28 -13.26
C GLU A 34 18.98 -5.44 -12.27
N GLU A 35 19.89 -5.45 -11.30
CA GLU A 35 19.98 -6.51 -10.29
C GLU A 35 18.64 -6.51 -9.56
N ALA A 36 17.73 -7.36 -10.03
CA ALA A 36 16.39 -7.45 -9.52
C ALA A 36 16.52 -7.73 -8.02
N ALA A 37 15.83 -6.93 -7.22
CA ALA A 37 15.82 -7.10 -5.77
C ALA A 37 15.50 -8.57 -5.46
N PRO A 38 16.15 -9.17 -4.45
CA PRO A 38 15.89 -10.55 -4.10
C PRO A 38 14.38 -10.72 -3.85
N PRO A 39 13.80 -11.85 -4.29
CA PRO A 39 12.37 -12.06 -4.16
C PRO A 39 11.94 -11.99 -2.70
N VAL A 40 10.83 -11.30 -2.45
CA VAL A 40 10.27 -11.14 -1.11
C VAL A 40 9.35 -12.31 -0.82
N SER A 41 9.63 -13.09 0.21
CA SER A 41 8.77 -14.21 0.62
C SER A 41 7.42 -13.71 1.17
N GLY A 42 6.34 -14.39 0.81
CA GLY A 42 4.99 -14.12 1.30
C GLY A 42 4.06 -15.33 1.24
N GLY A 43 4.62 -16.55 1.18
CA GLY A 43 3.84 -17.78 1.12
C GLY A 43 3.11 -18.04 2.44
N THR A 44 3.76 -17.71 3.58
CA THR A 44 3.14 -17.84 4.90
C THR A 44 2.57 -16.53 5.42
N ASN A 45 1.66 -16.62 6.39
CA ASN A 45 1.09 -15.46 7.03
C ASN A 45 2.15 -14.68 7.83
N GLU A 46 3.05 -15.39 8.50
CA GLU A 46 4.12 -14.83 9.30
C GLU A 46 5.10 -14.02 8.43
N GLU A 47 5.41 -14.51 7.22
CA GLU A 47 6.23 -13.78 6.26
C GLU A 47 5.57 -12.47 5.80
N ARG A 48 4.27 -12.52 5.52
CA ARG A 48 3.49 -11.34 5.11
C ARG A 48 3.40 -10.29 6.22
N VAL A 49 3.15 -10.71 7.45
CA VAL A 49 3.12 -9.80 8.61
C VAL A 49 4.51 -9.22 8.86
N ALA A 50 5.55 -10.05 8.88
CA ALA A 50 6.93 -9.59 9.08
C ALA A 50 7.37 -8.60 7.98
N PHE A 51 6.92 -8.79 6.74
CA PHE A 51 7.15 -7.85 5.66
C PHE A 51 6.53 -6.48 5.96
N LEU A 52 5.27 -6.41 6.38
CA LEU A 52 4.60 -5.15 6.72
C LEU A 52 5.23 -4.49 7.96
N GLU A 53 5.59 -5.28 8.97
CA GLU A 53 6.30 -4.82 10.17
C GLU A 53 7.68 -4.23 9.83
N SER A 54 8.35 -4.72 8.79
CA SER A 54 9.64 -4.17 8.34
C SER A 54 9.55 -2.71 7.86
N PHE A 55 8.36 -2.26 7.44
CA PHE A 55 8.06 -0.86 7.12
C PHE A 55 7.51 -0.07 8.31
N GLY A 56 7.41 -0.70 9.49
CA GLY A 56 6.90 -0.09 10.71
C GLY A 56 5.38 -0.18 10.89
N TRP A 57 4.67 -0.95 10.06
CA TRP A 57 3.22 -1.16 10.22
C TRP A 57 2.93 -2.25 11.25
N GLN A 58 1.99 -1.96 12.14
CA GLN A 58 1.40 -2.96 13.03
C GLN A 58 0.07 -3.36 12.42
N VAL A 59 -0.10 -4.64 12.13
CA VAL A 59 -1.30 -5.19 11.51
C VAL A 59 -1.93 -6.27 12.35
N GLN A 60 -3.20 -6.53 12.09
CA GLN A 60 -3.86 -7.71 12.64
C GLN A 60 -3.13 -8.99 12.23
N THR A 61 -3.12 -9.98 13.14
CA THR A 61 -2.40 -11.24 12.93
C THR A 61 -2.89 -11.99 11.71
N GLU A 62 -4.19 -11.95 11.42
CA GLU A 62 -4.79 -12.58 10.25
C GLU A 62 -5.28 -11.54 9.24
N PRO A 63 -5.25 -11.85 7.94
CA PRO A 63 -5.81 -10.99 6.92
C PRO A 63 -7.33 -10.88 7.09
N VAL A 64 -7.85 -9.66 6.95
CA VAL A 64 -9.29 -9.37 6.96
C VAL A 64 -9.97 -10.00 5.75
N GLU A 65 -9.28 -10.00 4.61
CA GLU A 65 -9.77 -10.59 3.37
C GLU A 65 -8.63 -11.30 2.64
N THR A 66 -8.95 -12.43 2.01
CA THR A 66 -8.06 -13.15 1.11
C THR A 66 -8.86 -13.56 -0.13
N ARG A 67 -8.37 -13.21 -1.31
CA ARG A 67 -9.03 -13.56 -2.58
C ARG A 67 -8.05 -13.69 -3.72
N GLU A 68 -8.40 -14.47 -4.72
CA GLU A 68 -7.66 -14.53 -5.98
C GLU A 68 -8.06 -13.36 -6.88
N VAL A 69 -7.07 -12.69 -7.46
CA VAL A 69 -7.25 -11.59 -8.40
C VAL A 69 -6.38 -11.81 -9.63
N MET A 70 -6.88 -11.44 -10.80
CA MET A 70 -6.12 -11.49 -12.05
C MET A 70 -5.46 -10.14 -12.29
N ILE A 71 -4.16 -10.15 -12.55
CA ILE A 71 -3.46 -8.96 -13.04
C ILE A 71 -3.89 -8.76 -14.50
N PRO A 72 -4.34 -7.55 -14.90
CA PRO A 72 -4.77 -7.31 -16.27
C PRO A 72 -3.68 -7.70 -17.29
N ALA A 73 -4.06 -8.43 -18.33
CA ALA A 73 -3.15 -8.78 -19.43
C ALA A 73 -2.65 -7.54 -20.18
N GLU A 74 -3.47 -6.48 -20.24
CA GLU A 74 -3.12 -5.18 -20.81
C GLU A 74 -3.29 -4.08 -19.75
N PHE A 75 -2.24 -3.29 -19.57
CA PHE A 75 -2.24 -2.22 -18.57
C PHE A 75 -2.84 -0.96 -19.21
N ASN A 76 -4.00 -0.55 -18.73
CA ASN A 76 -4.56 0.77 -19.02
C ASN A 76 -3.80 1.86 -18.25
N ASP A 77 -4.20 3.12 -18.40
CA ASP A 77 -3.52 4.24 -17.73
C ASP A 77 -3.52 4.11 -16.19
N VAL A 78 -4.61 3.58 -15.62
CA VAL A 78 -4.78 3.38 -14.17
C VAL A 78 -3.79 2.32 -13.67
N TYR A 79 -3.77 1.15 -14.30
CA TYR A 79 -2.88 0.07 -13.90
C TYR A 79 -1.42 0.37 -14.25
N THR A 80 -1.18 1.19 -15.29
CA THR A 80 0.15 1.72 -15.60
C THR A 80 0.63 2.64 -14.47
N ALA A 81 -0.20 3.57 -14.01
CA ALA A 81 0.14 4.43 -12.87
C ALA A 81 0.34 3.63 -11.58
N TYR A 82 -0.47 2.59 -11.37
CA TYR A 82 -0.33 1.69 -10.22
C TYR A 82 1.01 0.97 -10.29
N ASN A 83 1.37 0.42 -11.45
CA ASN A 83 2.65 -0.24 -11.64
C ASN A 83 3.84 0.71 -11.47
N VAL A 84 3.72 1.99 -11.84
CA VAL A 84 4.77 2.99 -11.58
C VAL A 84 5.02 3.15 -10.08
N MET A 85 3.95 3.21 -9.27
CA MET A 85 4.08 3.21 -7.81
C MET A 85 4.71 1.90 -7.31
N GLN A 86 4.33 0.75 -7.84
CA GLN A 86 4.95 -0.54 -7.50
C GLN A 86 6.46 -0.56 -7.82
N GLN A 87 6.86 -0.01 -8.96
CA GLN A 87 8.25 0.10 -9.39
C GLN A 87 9.07 1.01 -8.47
N ALA A 88 8.46 2.09 -7.96
CA ALA A 88 9.13 2.99 -7.02
C ALA A 88 9.53 2.30 -5.70
N GLN A 89 8.83 1.23 -5.31
CA GLN A 89 9.15 0.42 -4.12
C GLN A 89 9.87 -0.91 -4.45
N GLY A 90 10.32 -1.08 -5.70
CA GLY A 90 11.15 -2.22 -6.12
C GLY A 90 10.37 -3.44 -6.65
N PHE A 91 9.09 -3.30 -6.95
CA PHE A 91 8.26 -4.35 -7.56
C PHE A 91 7.92 -4.05 -9.03
N ASP A 92 7.60 -5.07 -9.83
CA ASP A 92 7.07 -4.87 -11.18
C ASP A 92 5.97 -5.89 -11.46
N LEU A 93 4.77 -5.42 -11.78
CA LEU A 93 3.61 -6.26 -12.07
C LEU A 93 3.54 -6.66 -13.54
N LYS A 94 4.26 -5.96 -14.44
CA LYS A 94 4.23 -6.26 -15.88
C LYS A 94 4.61 -7.71 -16.23
N PRO A 95 5.61 -8.35 -15.58
CA PRO A 95 5.93 -9.75 -15.83
C PRO A 95 4.81 -10.72 -15.48
N TYR A 96 3.87 -10.31 -14.63
CA TYR A 96 2.74 -11.10 -14.16
C TYR A 96 1.42 -10.71 -14.85
N ALA A 97 1.48 -9.97 -15.96
CA ALA A 97 0.29 -9.56 -16.71
C ALA A 97 -0.50 -10.79 -17.24
N GLY A 98 -1.78 -10.87 -16.90
CA GLY A 98 -2.66 -11.99 -17.24
C GLY A 98 -2.59 -13.16 -16.26
N GLU A 99 -1.69 -13.11 -15.27
CA GLU A 99 -1.57 -14.14 -14.24
C GLU A 99 -2.55 -13.90 -13.08
N ILE A 100 -2.86 -14.98 -12.36
CA ILE A 100 -3.68 -14.95 -11.15
C ILE A 100 -2.75 -14.92 -9.93
N CYS A 101 -2.95 -13.95 -9.05
CA CYS A 101 -2.26 -13.83 -7.78
C CYS A 101 -3.26 -13.79 -6.62
N THR A 102 -2.78 -14.03 -5.40
CA THR A 102 -3.57 -13.93 -4.18
C THR A 102 -3.41 -12.54 -3.59
N GLN A 103 -4.52 -11.85 -3.40
CA GLN A 103 -4.58 -10.61 -2.67
C GLN A 103 -4.90 -10.89 -1.20
N TYR A 104 -4.05 -10.40 -0.30
CA TYR A 104 -4.28 -10.38 1.15
C TYR A 104 -4.49 -8.95 1.62
N LEU A 105 -5.54 -8.73 2.41
CA LEU A 105 -5.84 -7.43 2.99
C LEU A 105 -5.66 -7.47 4.50
N TYR A 106 -4.75 -6.66 5.03
CA TYR A 106 -4.48 -6.55 6.47
C TYR A 106 -4.95 -5.19 6.98
N LYS A 107 -5.59 -5.16 8.15
CA LYS A 107 -5.92 -3.91 8.82
C LYS A 107 -4.71 -3.37 9.56
N ILE A 108 -4.35 -2.11 9.32
CA ILE A 108 -3.27 -1.42 10.03
C ILE A 108 -3.84 -0.79 11.32
N GLU A 109 -3.15 -1.00 12.44
CA GLU A 109 -3.59 -0.57 13.77
C GLU A 109 -2.85 0.66 14.31
N ASN A 110 -1.68 0.99 13.74
CA ASN A 110 -0.82 2.08 14.21
C ASN A 110 -0.77 3.31 13.30
N HIS A 111 -1.69 3.45 12.36
CA HIS A 111 -1.73 4.63 11.49
C HIS A 111 -2.14 5.89 12.29
N PRO A 112 -1.39 7.01 12.24
CA PRO A 112 -1.51 8.11 13.20
C PRO A 112 -2.77 8.95 13.03
N ASN A 113 -3.29 9.06 11.80
CA ASN A 113 -4.36 9.99 11.47
C ASN A 113 -5.71 9.29 11.22
N ASP A 114 -5.68 8.01 10.83
CA ASP A 114 -6.85 7.31 10.31
C ASP A 114 -6.92 5.88 10.84
N PRO A 115 -8.04 5.46 11.45
CA PRO A 115 -8.22 4.10 11.98
C PRO A 115 -8.68 3.09 10.92
N GLU A 116 -9.07 3.54 9.73
CA GLU A 116 -9.51 2.71 8.61
C GLU A 116 -8.49 2.73 7.48
N VAL A 117 -7.32 2.17 7.77
CA VAL A 117 -6.24 2.00 6.80
C VAL A 117 -5.92 0.52 6.68
N TYR A 118 -5.70 0.08 5.44
CA TYR A 118 -5.45 -1.31 5.10
C TYR A 118 -4.20 -1.43 4.26
N ALA A 119 -3.43 -2.48 4.50
CA ALA A 119 -2.33 -2.91 3.67
C ALA A 119 -2.79 -4.05 2.76
N THR A 120 -2.67 -3.84 1.46
CA THR A 120 -2.90 -4.86 0.44
C THR A 120 -1.56 -5.50 0.09
N LEU A 121 -1.49 -6.83 0.06
CA LEU A 121 -0.36 -7.59 -0.47
C LEU A 121 -0.82 -8.42 -1.66
N LEU A 122 -0.07 -8.36 -2.77
CA LEU A 122 -0.25 -9.23 -3.93
C LEU A 122 0.83 -10.30 -3.90
N VAL A 123 0.42 -11.57 -3.80
CA VAL A 123 1.31 -12.72 -3.70
C VAL A 123 1.11 -13.65 -4.89
N TYR A 124 2.16 -13.90 -5.64
CA TYR A 124 2.15 -14.86 -6.75
C TYR A 124 3.06 -16.05 -6.40
N GLY A 125 2.47 -17.25 -6.35
CA GLY A 125 3.13 -18.41 -5.73
C GLY A 125 3.36 -18.14 -4.25
N ASP A 126 4.63 -18.06 -3.85
CA ASP A 126 5.06 -17.75 -2.47
C ASP A 126 5.79 -16.41 -2.35
N GLN A 127 5.64 -15.53 -3.35
CA GLN A 127 6.38 -14.27 -3.44
C GLN A 127 5.46 -13.06 -3.44
N ILE A 128 5.79 -12.05 -2.62
CA ILE A 128 5.16 -10.74 -2.67
C ILE A 128 5.66 -10.04 -3.95
N ILE A 129 4.72 -9.71 -4.82
CA ILE A 129 4.99 -9.05 -6.11
C ILE A 129 4.49 -7.61 -6.14
N GLY A 130 3.84 -7.16 -5.07
CA GLY A 130 3.33 -5.80 -4.96
C GLY A 130 2.23 -5.65 -3.91
N GLY A 131 1.49 -4.56 -4.01
CA GLY A 131 0.53 -4.09 -3.02
C GLY A 131 0.81 -2.67 -2.55
N ASP A 132 -0.06 -2.18 -1.69
CA ASP A 132 -0.22 -0.78 -1.33
C ASP A 132 -0.77 -0.62 0.09
N VAL A 133 -0.70 0.59 0.62
CA VAL A 133 -1.40 1.00 1.83
C VAL A 133 -2.43 2.06 1.46
N ALA A 134 -3.70 1.81 1.80
CA ALA A 134 -4.80 2.68 1.41
C ALA A 134 -5.82 2.90 2.53
N SER A 135 -6.45 4.08 2.52
CA SER A 135 -7.59 4.40 3.39
C SER A 135 -8.92 4.20 2.66
N THR A 136 -9.95 3.77 3.39
CA THR A 136 -11.33 3.61 2.89
C THR A 136 -12.14 4.89 2.84
N GLN A 137 -11.59 6.02 3.31
CA GLN A 137 -12.27 7.31 3.33
C GLN A 137 -12.43 7.90 1.93
N VAL A 138 -13.42 8.80 1.77
CA VAL A 138 -13.75 9.44 0.48
C VAL A 138 -12.59 10.29 -0.05
N ASP A 139 -11.87 10.95 0.84
CA ASP A 139 -10.63 11.68 0.64
C ASP A 139 -9.40 10.88 1.08
N GLY A 140 -9.53 9.55 1.03
CA GLY A 140 -8.47 8.62 1.36
C GLY A 140 -7.28 8.70 0.40
N PHE A 141 -6.24 7.97 0.75
CA PHE A 141 -4.99 7.91 0.01
C PHE A 141 -4.68 6.46 -0.40
N MET A 142 -3.73 6.32 -1.32
CA MET A 142 -3.06 5.06 -1.63
C MET A 142 -1.59 5.38 -1.89
N HIS A 143 -0.69 4.66 -1.23
CA HIS A 143 0.75 4.76 -1.43
C HIS A 143 1.42 3.38 -1.31
N GLY A 144 2.71 3.28 -1.62
CA GLY A 144 3.49 2.05 -1.40
C GLY A 144 3.65 1.69 0.09
N PHE A 145 4.45 0.67 0.41
CA PHE A 145 4.56 0.21 1.80
C PHE A 145 5.30 1.18 2.72
N ALA A 146 6.26 1.95 2.24
CA ALA A 146 6.91 2.94 3.10
C ALA A 146 5.99 4.16 3.34
N PRO A 147 5.93 4.74 4.55
CA PRO A 147 5.12 5.93 4.82
C PRO A 147 5.47 7.16 3.96
N ASP A 148 6.68 7.22 3.42
CA ASP A 148 7.20 8.28 2.55
C ASP A 148 7.27 7.86 1.06
N SER A 149 6.61 6.75 0.71
CA SER A 149 6.61 6.23 -0.66
C SER A 149 5.77 7.07 -1.63
N ALA A 150 5.89 6.75 -2.92
CA ALA A 150 5.11 7.40 -3.96
C ALA A 150 3.60 7.18 -3.72
N HIS A 151 2.83 8.26 -3.82
CA HIS A 151 1.37 8.22 -3.75
C HIS A 151 0.78 7.94 -5.13
N PHE A 152 -0.22 7.06 -5.16
CA PHE A 152 -0.97 6.78 -6.38
C PHE A 152 -1.69 8.04 -6.89
N GLY A 153 -1.57 8.30 -8.19
CA GLY A 153 -2.23 9.43 -8.85
C GLY A 153 -1.59 10.81 -8.62
N MET A 154 -0.53 10.90 -7.80
CA MET A 154 0.25 12.13 -7.64
C MET A 154 1.52 12.07 -8.50
N PRO A 155 1.84 13.12 -9.27
CA PRO A 155 3.15 13.24 -9.91
C PRO A 155 4.24 13.22 -8.84
N GLN A 156 5.25 12.38 -9.01
CA GLN A 156 6.39 12.29 -8.11
C GLN A 156 7.17 13.62 -8.13
N GLU A 157 6.95 14.51 -7.15
CA GLU A 157 7.82 15.65 -6.92
C GLU A 157 9.17 15.15 -6.39
N SER A 158 10.12 15.01 -7.30
CA SER A 158 11.51 14.76 -6.98
C SER A 158 12.13 15.98 -6.28
N GLY A 159 12.63 15.81 -5.05
CA GLY A 159 13.76 16.60 -4.54
C GLY A 159 13.58 17.29 -3.18
N THR A 160 14.23 16.71 -2.18
CA THR A 160 14.73 17.29 -0.92
C THR A 160 15.01 18.79 -0.94
N GLU A 161 14.43 19.53 0.02
CA GLU A 161 15.16 20.55 0.78
C GLU A 161 14.85 20.38 2.27
N SER A 162 15.74 19.64 2.93
CA SER A 162 16.02 19.84 4.36
C SER A 162 16.53 21.27 4.54
N SER A 163 15.72 22.14 5.12
CA SER A 163 16.20 23.37 5.75
C SER A 163 15.85 23.33 7.23
N GLN A 164 16.76 22.72 7.97
CA GLN A 164 16.91 22.91 9.39
C GLN A 164 17.34 24.38 9.62
N ALA A 165 16.44 25.19 10.17
CA ALA A 165 16.77 26.45 10.82
C ALA A 165 16.16 26.43 12.23
N GLU A 166 16.85 25.72 13.12
CA GLU A 166 16.74 25.93 14.56
C GLU A 166 17.36 27.30 14.89
N ALA A 167 16.58 28.21 15.45
CA ALA A 167 17.11 29.27 16.31
C ALA A 167 16.03 29.85 17.24
N THR A 168 16.09 29.36 18.49
CA THR A 168 15.94 30.12 19.75
C THR A 168 14.56 30.60 20.22
N ALA A 169 14.11 29.89 21.26
CA ALA A 169 13.18 30.36 22.27
C ALA A 169 13.66 31.65 22.97
N THR A 170 12.70 32.49 23.37
CA THR A 170 12.53 32.90 24.79
C THR A 170 11.14 33.54 24.97
N PRO A 171 10.36 33.11 25.98
CA PRO A 171 9.06 33.69 26.34
C PRO A 171 9.23 34.93 27.22
N SER A 172 8.31 35.89 27.13
CA SER A 172 8.21 37.00 28.09
C SER A 172 6.82 36.98 28.77
N PRO A 173 6.73 37.18 30.09
CA PRO A 173 5.54 36.85 30.88
C PRO A 173 4.71 38.07 31.33
N ALA A 174 3.59 37.74 31.97
CA ALA A 174 2.88 38.46 33.05
C ALA A 174 1.65 39.33 32.71
N ALA A 175 0.50 38.84 33.22
CA ALA A 175 -0.57 39.51 34.00
C ALA A 175 -1.94 38.91 33.58
N GLU A 176 -2.53 37.92 34.26
CA GLU A 176 -3.21 37.97 35.58
C GLU A 176 -4.06 39.25 35.70
N SER A 177 -5.39 39.25 35.55
CA SER A 177 -6.46 38.70 36.41
C SER A 177 -7.79 39.15 35.74
N SER A 178 -8.90 38.39 35.77
CA SER A 178 -10.03 38.49 36.72
C SER A 178 -11.07 37.44 36.27
N GLU A 179 -11.39 36.43 37.05
CA GLU A 179 -12.46 36.36 38.07
C GLU A 179 -13.91 36.54 37.57
N LEU A 180 -14.70 35.51 37.91
CA LEU A 180 -16.12 35.52 38.34
C LEU A 180 -17.28 35.43 37.32
N SER A 181 -17.84 34.23 37.26
CA SER A 181 -19.23 33.84 37.62
C SER A 181 -20.42 34.77 37.32
N SER A 182 -21.45 34.19 36.70
CA SER A 182 -22.90 34.27 37.03
C SER A 182 -23.68 33.65 35.85
N ASP A 183 -24.27 32.47 35.99
CA ASP A 183 -25.54 32.12 36.64
C ASP A 183 -26.82 32.55 35.88
N SER A 184 -27.72 31.56 35.78
CA SER A 184 -29.18 31.62 35.69
C SER A 184 -29.93 31.75 34.35
N SER A 185 -30.67 30.66 34.08
CA SER A 185 -32.15 30.62 33.96
C SER A 185 -32.77 31.15 32.65
N GLN A 186 -33.81 30.59 32.02
CA GLN A 186 -34.89 29.64 32.39
C GLN A 186 -35.64 29.29 31.06
N VAL A 187 -36.02 28.02 30.83
CA VAL A 187 -37.40 27.46 30.90
C VAL A 187 -38.38 27.81 29.78
N ALA A 188 -38.89 26.78 29.11
CA ALA A 188 -40.32 26.43 28.89
C ALA A 188 -40.36 25.30 27.81
N GLN A 189 -40.56 24.02 28.14
CA GLN A 189 -41.84 23.34 28.44
C GLN A 189 -42.96 23.65 27.45
N GLU A 190 -43.40 22.65 26.68
CA GLU A 190 -44.71 22.00 26.87
C GLU A 190 -44.91 20.79 25.92
N GLU A 191 -45.03 19.60 26.53
CA GLU A 191 -45.93 18.47 26.18
C GLU A 191 -47.41 18.93 26.27
N PRO A 192 -48.49 18.15 26.00
CA PRO A 192 -48.67 16.68 26.01
C PRO A 192 -49.46 16.17 24.76
N ALA A 193 -49.88 14.93 24.53
CA ALA A 193 -50.31 13.84 25.39
C ALA A 193 -50.40 12.51 24.58
N GLN A 194 -50.00 11.40 25.21
CA GLN A 194 -50.72 10.12 25.46
C GLN A 194 -51.50 9.42 24.31
N THR A 195 -51.59 8.09 24.18
CA THR A 195 -51.79 7.01 25.18
C THR A 195 -51.38 5.61 24.68
N GLU A 196 -50.91 4.78 25.64
CA GLU A 196 -51.19 3.34 25.89
C GLU A 196 -50.83 2.25 24.85
N GLY A 197 -50.27 1.09 25.22
CA GLY A 197 -50.05 0.53 26.54
C GLY A 197 -49.14 -0.71 26.56
N THR A 198 -48.32 -0.78 27.62
CA THR A 198 -48.29 -1.85 28.63
C THR A 198 -48.22 -3.32 28.18
N GLN A 199 -47.09 -4.02 28.41
CA GLN A 199 -46.82 -4.91 29.58
C GLN A 199 -45.65 -5.90 29.29
N THR A 200 -44.59 -5.79 30.09
CA THR A 200 -43.54 -6.79 30.43
C THR A 200 -44.12 -7.88 31.38
N PRO A 201 -43.40 -8.91 31.89
CA PRO A 201 -41.95 -9.23 31.82
C PRO A 201 -41.55 -10.74 31.68
N SER A 202 -40.23 -10.99 31.75
CA SER A 202 -39.52 -12.19 32.32
C SER A 202 -39.50 -13.46 31.44
N VAL A 203 -38.45 -14.30 31.32
CA VAL A 203 -37.29 -14.64 32.18
C VAL A 203 -36.31 -15.58 31.41
N GLU A 204 -35.02 -15.56 31.78
CA GLU A 204 -33.92 -16.56 31.74
C GLU A 204 -33.57 -17.47 30.52
N THR A 205 -32.30 -17.35 30.10
CA THR A 205 -31.18 -18.33 29.95
C THR A 205 -31.40 -19.84 29.74
N GLU A 206 -30.42 -20.43 29.01
CA GLU A 206 -30.02 -21.86 28.83
C GLU A 206 -30.44 -22.49 27.49
N ALA A 207 -29.52 -22.76 26.56
CA ALA A 207 -28.61 -23.92 26.46
C ALA A 207 -29.20 -25.08 25.64
N ALA A 208 -28.35 -25.72 24.83
CA ALA A 208 -28.55 -26.95 24.03
C ALA A 208 -29.34 -26.80 22.71
N GLY A 209 -28.61 -26.55 21.62
CA GLY A 209 -29.06 -26.87 20.27
C GLY A 209 -28.96 -28.39 20.03
N GLU A 210 -30.13 -29.03 20.05
CA GLU A 210 -30.33 -30.46 19.81
C GLU A 210 -30.16 -30.81 18.31
N VAL A 211 -29.72 -32.04 18.11
CA VAL A 211 -29.28 -32.69 16.88
C VAL A 211 -30.44 -32.88 15.90
N LEU A 212 -30.26 -32.53 14.62
CA LEU A 212 -31.16 -32.95 13.53
C LEU A 212 -30.44 -33.98 12.64
N PRO A 213 -31.09 -35.12 12.30
CA PRO A 213 -30.44 -36.27 11.69
C PRO A 213 -30.32 -36.20 10.16
N GLU A 214 -29.29 -36.90 9.67
CA GLU A 214 -28.99 -37.19 8.26
C GLU A 214 -30.09 -38.02 7.56
N GLU A 215 -30.01 -38.01 6.22
CA GLU A 215 -30.62 -38.94 5.24
C GLU A 215 -32.03 -38.59 4.72
N ALA A 216 -32.07 -37.98 3.52
CA ALA A 216 -32.85 -38.48 2.37
C ALA A 216 -32.76 -37.49 1.19
N TYR A 217 -31.94 -37.80 0.19
CA TYR A 217 -32.16 -37.29 -1.17
C TYR A 217 -32.41 -38.48 -2.10
N PRO A 218 -33.60 -38.62 -2.71
CA PRO A 218 -33.77 -39.54 -3.83
C PRO A 218 -33.26 -38.91 -5.12
N VAL A 219 -32.43 -39.69 -5.82
CA VAL A 219 -32.10 -39.56 -7.23
C VAL A 219 -33.24 -40.14 -8.07
N ASP A 220 -33.77 -39.35 -9.00
CA ASP A 220 -34.11 -39.74 -10.38
C ASP A 220 -34.44 -38.47 -11.20
#